data_AF-A0AAQ4DCT5-F1
#
_entry.id   AF-A0AAQ4DCT5-F1
#
_cell.length_a   1.000
_cell.length_b   1.000
_cell.length_c   1.000
_cell.angle_alpha   90.00
_cell.angle_beta   90.00
_cell.angle_gamma   90.00
#
_symmetry.space_group_name_H-M   'P 1'
#
loop_
_entity.id
_entity.type
_entity.pdbx_description
1 polymer ?
#
loop_
_entity_poly.entity_id
_entity_poly.type
_entity_poly.pdbx_seq_one_letter_code
_entity_poly.pdbx_strand_id
1 'polypeptide(L)'
;MTPNTTDDEVSLVLWYKDDSTTPIYSCDARRSRLAQAHHAPADWLGHRAYLRLEPGAEQQAALELYPVHEEDEGLYRCRVDFRKARTRNYEVLLKVI
;
A
#
# COMPACT_ATOMS: atom_id res chain seq x y z
N MET A 1 -6.27 21.43 20.73
CA MET A 1 -6.92 21.59 19.42
C MET A 1 -6.53 20.40 18.55
N THR A 2 -7.36 19.37 18.49
CA THR A 2 -7.17 18.24 17.56
C THR A 2 -7.96 18.55 16.30
N PRO A 3 -7.34 18.75 15.13
CA PRO A 3 -8.11 18.87 13.91
C PRO A 3 -8.71 17.50 13.58
N ASN A 4 -10.01 17.49 13.26
CA ASN A 4 -10.72 16.35 12.72
C ASN A 4 -10.03 15.90 11.42
N THR A 5 -9.19 14.87 11.52
CA THR A 5 -8.48 14.24 10.39
C THR A 5 -9.32 13.16 9.72
N THR A 6 -10.63 13.18 9.92
CA THR A 6 -11.58 12.22 9.35
C THR A 6 -11.87 12.41 7.87
N ASP A 7 -11.38 13.50 7.25
CA ASP A 7 -11.59 13.84 5.83
C ASP A 7 -10.27 13.92 5.04
N ASP A 8 -9.17 13.39 5.58
CA ASP A 8 -7.91 13.39 4.84
C ASP A 8 -7.77 12.14 3.96
N GLU A 9 -7.64 12.39 2.66
CA GLU A 9 -7.59 11.34 1.64
C GLU A 9 -6.16 10.81 1.46
N VAL A 10 -6.06 9.50 1.26
CA VAL A 10 -4.81 8.85 0.83
C VAL A 10 -4.45 9.35 -0.57
N SER A 11 -3.20 9.76 -0.74
CA SER A 11 -2.67 10.27 -2.02
C SER A 11 -1.74 9.28 -2.71
N LEU A 12 -0.95 8.53 -1.95
CA LEU A 12 0.02 7.57 -2.48
C LEU A 12 0.24 6.45 -1.46
N VAL A 13 0.18 5.21 -1.92
CA VAL A 13 0.60 4.03 -1.14
C VAL A 13 1.76 3.37 -1.86
N LEU A 14 2.83 3.09 -1.11
CA LEU A 14 4.01 2.40 -1.60
C LEU A 14 4.29 1.19 -0.71
N TRP A 15 4.56 0.05 -1.33
CA TRP A 15 5.05 -1.14 -0.63
C TRP A 15 6.46 -1.48 -1.08
N TYR A 16 7.29 -1.87 -0.12
CA TYR A 16 8.66 -2.33 -0.32
C TYR A 16 8.78 -3.73 0.29
N LYS A 17 9.67 -4.54 -0.27
CA LYS A 17 10.07 -5.84 0.29
C LYS A 17 11.53 -5.78 0.69
N ASP A 18 11.84 -6.30 1.87
CA ASP A 18 13.15 -6.37 2.50
C ASP A 18 13.87 -5.00 2.44
N ASP A 19 15.12 -4.99 2.02
CA ASP A 19 15.96 -3.80 1.92
C ASP A 19 15.75 -3.00 0.62
N SER A 20 14.74 -3.33 -0.18
CA SER A 20 14.50 -2.65 -1.46
C SER A 20 14.27 -1.15 -1.25
N THR A 21 15.01 -0.33 -2.00
CA THR A 21 14.83 1.13 -2.09
C THR A 21 13.80 1.53 -3.13
N THR A 22 13.40 0.60 -4.00
CA THR A 22 12.38 0.79 -5.03
C THR A 22 11.09 0.08 -4.61
N PRO A 23 9.91 0.73 -4.70
CA PRO A 23 8.67 0.09 -4.31
C PRO A 23 8.36 -1.11 -5.22
N ILE A 24 7.94 -2.22 -4.61
CA ILE A 24 7.45 -3.42 -5.30
C ILE A 24 5.98 -3.26 -5.73
N TYR A 25 5.25 -2.33 -5.12
CA TYR A 25 3.89 -2.00 -5.51
C TYR A 25 3.61 -0.53 -5.22
N SER A 26 2.90 0.14 -6.12
CA SER A 26 2.41 1.50 -5.90
C SER A 26 0.95 1.65 -6.26
N CYS A 27 0.26 2.53 -5.52
CA CYS A 27 -1.09 3.00 -5.79
C CYS A 27 -1.07 4.53 -5.72
N ASP A 28 -1.16 5.18 -6.88
CA ASP A 28 -1.04 6.64 -7.01
C ASP A 28 -2.43 7.28 -7.25
N ALA A 29 -2.93 7.97 -6.22
CA ALA A 29 -4.16 8.73 -6.21
C ALA A 29 -3.91 10.24 -6.10
N ARG A 30 -2.70 10.73 -6.39
CA ARG A 30 -2.36 12.16 -6.26
C ARG A 30 -3.17 13.03 -7.22
N ARG A 31 -3.62 12.47 -8.33
CA ARG A 31 -4.42 13.15 -9.38
C ARG A 31 -5.83 12.57 -9.55
N SER A 32 -6.24 11.64 -8.69
CA SER A 32 -7.53 10.96 -8.77
C SER A 32 -8.08 10.63 -7.38
N ARG A 33 -9.18 9.89 -7.31
CA ARG A 33 -9.62 9.26 -6.06
C ARG A 33 -8.97 7.89 -5.94
N LEU A 34 -8.87 7.35 -4.72
CA LEU A 34 -8.25 6.06 -4.45
C LEU A 34 -8.89 4.91 -5.27
N ALA A 35 -10.19 4.96 -5.53
CA ALA A 35 -10.91 4.01 -6.39
C ALA A 35 -10.53 4.06 -7.88
N GLN A 36 -9.84 5.12 -8.32
CA GLN A 36 -9.36 5.33 -9.68
C GLN A 36 -7.83 5.55 -9.68
N ALA A 37 -7.15 5.05 -8.66
CA ALA A 37 -5.72 5.20 -8.54
C ALA A 37 -5.01 4.40 -9.63
N HIS A 38 -3.85 4.89 -10.06
CA HIS A 38 -2.99 4.11 -10.93
C HIS A 38 -2.20 3.11 -10.10
N HIS A 39 -2.31 1.83 -10.46
CA HIS A 39 -1.62 0.74 -9.77
C HIS A 39 -0.46 0.23 -10.61
N ALA A 40 0.71 0.09 -9.98
CA ALA A 40 1.89 -0.48 -10.62
C ALA A 40 2.56 -1.50 -9.69
N PRO A 41 2.26 -2.80 -9.85
CA PRO A 41 3.04 -3.88 -9.25
C PRO A 41 4.40 -4.03 -9.97
N ALA A 42 5.40 -4.56 -9.28
CA ALA A 42 6.63 -5.04 -9.89
C ALA A 42 6.34 -6.23 -10.84
N ASP A 43 7.18 -6.40 -11.85
CA ASP A 43 6.98 -7.42 -12.89
C ASP A 43 6.78 -8.84 -12.33
N TRP A 44 7.51 -9.20 -11.28
CA TRP A 44 7.43 -10.52 -10.63
C TRP A 44 6.17 -10.72 -9.78
N LEU A 45 5.54 -9.63 -9.32
CA LEU A 45 4.23 -9.68 -8.69
C LEU A 45 3.12 -9.82 -9.72
N GLY A 46 3.30 -9.22 -10.91
CA GLY A 46 2.34 -9.31 -12.01
C GLY A 46 0.91 -9.03 -11.55
N HIS A 47 -0.02 -9.95 -11.87
CA HIS A 47 -1.43 -9.86 -11.46
C HIS A 47 -1.73 -10.41 -10.06
N ARG A 48 -0.71 -10.85 -9.32
CA ARG A 48 -0.88 -11.49 -8.01
C ARG A 48 -1.08 -10.47 -6.89
N ALA A 49 -0.61 -9.24 -7.09
CA ALA A 49 -0.69 -8.18 -6.11
C ALA A 49 -1.73 -7.12 -6.49
N TYR A 50 -2.64 -6.80 -5.56
CA TYR A 50 -3.55 -5.68 -5.71
C TYR A 50 -3.87 -5.05 -4.35
N LEU A 51 -4.23 -3.77 -4.37
CA LEU A 51 -4.59 -3.04 -3.15
C LEU A 51 -6.08 -3.21 -2.91
N ARG A 52 -6.44 -3.84 -1.80
CA ARG A 52 -7.82 -3.88 -1.32
C ARG A 52 -8.13 -2.61 -0.56
N LEU A 53 -9.22 -1.97 -0.95
CA LEU A 53 -9.79 -0.79 -0.31
C LEU A 53 -11.14 -1.19 0.27
N GLU A 54 -11.26 -1.19 1.59
CA GLU A 54 -12.56 -1.41 2.22
C GLU A 54 -13.41 -0.12 2.15
N PRO A 55 -14.64 -0.18 1.64
CA PRO A 55 -15.52 0.99 1.56
C PRO A 55 -15.72 1.62 2.95
N GLY A 56 -15.47 2.92 3.07
CA GLY A 56 -15.57 3.65 4.33
C GLY A 56 -14.39 3.46 5.30
N ALA A 57 -13.38 2.68 4.89
CA ALA A 57 -12.15 2.46 5.64
C ALA A 57 -10.91 2.63 4.73
N GLU A 58 -10.84 3.76 4.03
CA GLU A 58 -9.75 4.11 3.11
C GLU A 58 -8.37 4.14 3.80
N GLN A 59 -8.36 4.27 5.12
CA GLN A 59 -7.17 4.21 5.98
C GLN A 59 -6.74 2.76 6.31
N GLN A 60 -7.51 1.76 5.91
CA GLN A 60 -7.27 0.32 6.10
C GLN A 60 -6.99 -0.38 4.76
N ALA A 61 -6.17 0.23 3.92
CA ALA A 61 -5.75 -0.39 2.66
C ALA A 61 -4.80 -1.57 2.94
N ALA A 62 -5.09 -2.72 2.34
CA ALA A 62 -4.27 -3.93 2.45
C ALA A 62 -3.70 -4.32 1.09
N LEU A 63 -2.43 -4.73 1.04
CA LEU A 63 -1.87 -5.38 -0.14
C LEU A 63 -2.25 -6.84 -0.09
N GLU A 64 -3.07 -7.28 -1.04
CA GLU A 64 -3.37 -8.70 -1.22
C GLU A 64 -2.41 -9.29 -2.23
N LEU A 65 -1.86 -10.46 -1.87
CA LEU A 65 -0.94 -11.23 -2.70
C LEU A 65 -1.47 -12.65 -2.86
N TYR A 66 -1.84 -13.04 -4.08
CA TYR A 66 -2.36 -14.38 -4.36
C TYR A 66 -2.08 -14.85 -5.81
N PRO A 67 -1.62 -16.11 -6.03
CA PRO A 67 -1.16 -17.05 -5.01
C PRO A 67 0.14 -16.58 -4.34
N VAL A 68 0.41 -17.10 -3.14
CA VAL A 68 1.65 -16.88 -2.39
C VAL A 68 2.65 -18.00 -2.73
N HIS A 69 3.92 -17.65 -2.89
CA HIS A 69 5.05 -18.55 -3.11
C HIS A 69 6.11 -18.32 -2.02
N GLU A 70 7.02 -19.29 -1.84
CA GLU A 70 8.08 -19.22 -0.82
C GLU A 70 8.95 -17.96 -0.94
N GLU A 71 9.23 -17.51 -2.16
CA GLU A 71 10.03 -16.30 -2.44
C GLU A 71 9.36 -15.00 -1.97
N ASP A 72 8.05 -15.02 -1.73
CA ASP A 72 7.34 -13.86 -1.19
C ASP A 72 7.63 -13.65 0.30
N GLU A 73 8.15 -14.66 1.02
CA GLU A 73 8.55 -14.51 2.43
C GLU A 73 9.54 -13.35 2.57
N GLY A 74 9.31 -12.51 3.58
CA GLY A 74 10.16 -11.34 3.82
C GLY A 74 9.49 -10.24 4.59
N LEU A 75 10.25 -9.17 4.80
CA LEU A 75 9.80 -7.98 5.53
C LEU A 75 9.17 -6.99 4.57
N TYR A 76 7.90 -6.66 4.77
CA TYR A 76 7.17 -5.70 3.95
C TYR A 76 7.04 -4.38 4.67
N ARG A 77 7.43 -3.30 4.01
CA ARG A 77 7.27 -1.93 4.50
C ARG A 77 6.23 -1.21 3.67
N CYS A 78 5.21 -0.68 4.31
CA CYS A 78 4.18 0.16 3.69
C CYS A 78 4.40 1.61 4.07
N ARG A 79 4.40 2.50 3.08
CA ARG A 79 4.38 3.94 3.26
C ARG A 79 3.07 4.49 2.68
N VAL A 80 2.34 5.23 3.49
CA VAL A 80 1.08 5.87 3.12
C VAL A 80 1.24 7.38 3.26
N ASP A 81 1.16 8.09 2.13
CA ASP A 81 1.17 9.55 2.08
C ASP A 81 -0.27 10.07 1.96
N PHE A 82 -0.63 10.99 2.84
CA PHE A 82 -1.92 11.66 2.85
C PHE A 82 -1.80 13.06 2.27
N ARG A 83 -2.93 13.65 1.84
CA ARG A 83 -2.90 15.00 1.24
C ARG A 83 -2.56 16.08 2.25
N LYS A 84 -3.00 15.97 3.50
CA LYS A 84 -2.82 17.01 4.53
C LYS A 84 -2.05 16.51 5.75
N ALA A 85 -2.25 15.26 6.15
CA ALA A 85 -1.65 14.66 7.32
C ALA A 85 -0.24 14.16 7.02
N ARG A 86 0.48 13.86 8.11
CA ARG A 86 1.81 13.25 8.02
C ARG A 86 1.74 11.87 7.37
N THR A 87 2.80 11.52 6.65
CA THR A 87 3.07 10.15 6.20
C THR A 87 3.01 9.16 7.36
N ARG A 88 2.45 7.99 7.10
CA ARG A 88 2.47 6.84 8.02
C ARG A 88 3.26 5.71 7.40
N ASN A 89 4.05 5.02 8.22
CA ASN A 89 4.81 3.85 7.81
C ASN A 89 4.41 2.65 8.67
N TYR A 90 4.32 1.49 8.04
CA TYR A 90 3.99 0.21 8.67
C TYR A 90 4.99 -0.84 8.22
N GLU A 91 5.21 -1.84 9.05
CA GLU A 91 6.11 -2.95 8.76
C GLU A 91 5.42 -4.26 9.15
N VAL A 92 5.50 -5.26 8.26
CA VAL A 92 4.84 -6.55 8.40
C VAL A 92 5.77 -7.64 7.91
N LEU A 93 6.01 -8.67 8.72
CA LEU A 93 6.74 -9.86 8.28
C LEU A 93 5.75 -10.86 7.67
N LEU A 94 5.90 -11.17 6.38
CA LEU A 94 5.18 -12.27 5.75
C LEU A 94 5.99 -13.55 5.94
N LYS A 95 5.39 -14.56 6.56
CA LYS A 95 5.96 -15.91 6.71
C LYS A 95 5.11 -16.90 5.93
N VAL A 96 5.75 -17.70 5.08
CA VAL A 96 5.09 -18.74 4.28
C VAL A 96 5.30 -20.09 4.99
N ILE A 97 4.23 -20.87 5.19
CA ILE A 97 4.23 -22.12 5.97
C ILE A 97 3.69 -23.31 5.20
#